data_AF-A0A7V8YSY1-F1
#
_entry.id   AF-A0A7V8YSY1-F1
#
_cell.length_a   1.000
_cell.length_b   1.000
_cell.length_c   1.000
_cell.angle_alpha   90.00
_cell.angle_beta   90.00
_cell.angle_gamma   90.00
#
_symmetry.space_group_name_H-M   'P 1'
#
loop_
_entity.id
_entity.type
_entity.pdbx_description
1 polymer ?
#
loop_
_entity_poly.entity_id
_entity_poly.type
_entity_poly.pdbx_seq_one_letter_code
_entity_poly.pdbx_strand_id
1 'polypeptide(L)'
;MDDAGPERQLNIQIDPEHLVGVYANFANISFSEYEFTLTFARIDHEAEEGDVPGLVVTRVNMSPKFTKELLEALTDSWSKYATVKGIQDLPEAPPRDQSSSGQS
;
A
#
# COMPACT_ATOMS: atom_id res chain seq x y z
N MET A 1 38.12 6.91 6.92
CA MET A 1 38.08 6.00 5.76
C MET A 1 36.70 5.39 5.80
N ASP A 2 35.78 6.01 5.07
CA ASP A 2 34.39 5.61 4.95
C ASP A 2 34.32 4.47 3.93
N ASP A 3 34.31 3.23 4.42
CA ASP A 3 34.08 2.03 3.63
C ASP A 3 32.56 1.90 3.38
N ALA A 4 32.02 2.73 2.50
CA ALA A 4 30.71 2.51 1.92
C ALA A 4 30.85 1.37 0.90
N GLY A 5 30.72 0.13 1.39
CA GLY A 5 30.74 -1.06 0.54
C GLY A 5 29.78 -0.96 -0.64
N PRO A 6 30.07 -1.64 -1.76
CA PRO A 6 29.34 -1.47 -3.02
C PRO A 6 27.84 -1.68 -2.82
N GLU A 7 27.05 -0.65 -3.18
CA GLU A 7 25.59 -0.74 -3.25
C GLU A 7 25.23 -1.91 -4.18
N ARG A 8 24.69 -2.98 -3.59
CA ARG A 8 24.19 -4.13 -4.35
C ARG A 8 23.02 -3.67 -5.20
N GLN A 9 23.26 -3.45 -6.49
CA GLN A 9 22.18 -3.31 -7.47
C GLN A 9 21.48 -4.66 -7.62
N LEU A 10 20.28 -4.75 -7.05
CA LEU A 10 19.39 -5.89 -7.25
C LEU A 10 18.86 -5.83 -8.69
N ASN A 11 19.37 -6.68 -9.57
CA ASN A 11 18.79 -6.85 -10.90
C ASN A 11 17.55 -7.74 -10.79
N ILE A 12 16.38 -7.13 -10.67
CA ILE A 12 15.09 -7.83 -10.56
C ILE A 12 14.56 -8.06 -11.97
N GLN A 13 14.37 -9.33 -12.34
CA GLN A 13 13.68 -9.71 -13.58
C GLN A 13 12.19 -9.90 -13.27
N ILE A 14 11.33 -9.31 -14.10
CA ILE A 14 9.88 -9.39 -13.96
C ILE A 14 9.33 -9.87 -15.30
N ASP A 15 8.64 -11.01 -15.29
CA ASP A 15 7.96 -11.50 -16.48
C ASP A 15 6.81 -10.56 -16.88
N PRO A 16 6.53 -10.37 -18.18
CA PRO A 16 5.50 -9.45 -18.63
C PRO A 16 4.12 -9.67 -18.02
N GLU A 17 3.78 -10.93 -17.69
CA GLU A 17 2.53 -11.30 -17.04
C GLU A 17 2.39 -10.75 -15.61
N HIS A 18 3.49 -10.48 -14.93
CA HIS A 18 3.51 -9.93 -13.58
C HIS A 18 3.53 -8.39 -13.55
N LEU A 19 3.79 -7.73 -14.67
CA LEU A 19 3.83 -6.25 -14.75
C LEU A 19 2.49 -5.60 -14.43
N VAL A 20 1.38 -6.25 -14.81
CA VAL A 20 0.02 -5.73 -14.59
C VAL A 20 -0.46 -5.94 -13.14
N GLY A 21 0.20 -6.84 -12.40
CA GLY A 21 -0.18 -7.22 -11.04
C GLY A 21 -1.51 -7.98 -10.97
N VAL A 22 -1.93 -8.28 -9.73
CA VAL A 22 -3.23 -8.90 -9.44
C VAL A 22 -4.06 -7.97 -8.57
N TYR A 23 -5.29 -7.69 -8.99
CA TYR A 23 -6.26 -6.99 -8.16
C TYR A 23 -6.84 -7.93 -7.10
N ALA A 24 -6.92 -7.45 -5.85
CA ALA A 24 -7.60 -8.10 -4.73
C ALA A 24 -8.28 -7.04 -3.85
N ASN A 25 -9.46 -7.34 -3.32
CA ASN A 25 -10.19 -6.49 -2.39
C ASN A 25 -10.36 -7.13 -1.00
N PHE A 26 -9.88 -8.36 -0.84
CA PHE A 26 -9.87 -9.07 0.43
C PHE A 26 -8.51 -9.74 0.65
N ALA A 27 -8.07 -9.78 1.91
CA ALA A 27 -6.87 -10.51 2.31
C ALA A 27 -7.13 -11.26 3.63
N ASN A 28 -6.70 -12.51 3.68
CA ASN A 28 -6.63 -13.31 4.89
C ASN A 28 -5.16 -13.53 5.27
N ILE A 29 -4.87 -13.44 6.57
CA ILE A 29 -3.54 -13.68 7.12
C ILE A 29 -3.65 -14.84 8.10
N SER A 30 -2.82 -15.86 7.90
CA SER A 30 -2.61 -16.95 8.84
C SER A 30 -1.12 -17.10 9.12
N PHE A 31 -0.76 -17.72 10.24
CA PHE A 31 0.63 -17.88 10.63
C PHE A 31 0.85 -19.14 11.48
N SER A 32 2.10 -19.58 11.48
CA SER A 32 2.66 -20.60 12.37
C SER A 32 3.93 -20.05 13.03
N GLU A 33 4.66 -20.89 13.77
CA GLU A 33 5.99 -20.53 14.28
C GLU A 33 7.00 -20.21 13.17
N TYR A 34 6.83 -20.81 11.98
CA TYR A 34 7.84 -20.79 10.92
C TYR A 34 7.47 -19.92 9.72
N GLU A 35 6.19 -19.65 9.49
CA GLU A 35 5.74 -18.88 8.32
C GLU A 35 4.47 -18.08 8.57
N PHE A 36 4.34 -17.00 7.81
CA PHE A 36 3.09 -16.30 7.56
C PHE A 36 2.60 -16.64 6.16
N THR A 37 1.29 -16.81 6.02
CA THR A 37 0.61 -17.00 4.75
C THR A 37 -0.39 -15.86 4.55
N LEU A 38 -0.20 -15.08 3.49
CA LEU A 38 -1.13 -14.06 3.04
C LEU A 38 -1.90 -14.61 1.83
N THR A 39 -3.21 -14.72 1.94
CA THR A 39 -4.09 -15.12 0.84
C THR A 39 -4.91 -13.91 0.40
N PHE A 40 -4.75 -13.51 -0.86
CA PHE A 40 -5.47 -12.40 -1.46
C PHE A 40 -6.57 -12.94 -2.37
N ALA A 41 -7.78 -12.38 -2.26
CA ALA A 41 -8.93 -12.79 -3.02
C ALA A 41 -9.69 -11.59 -3.62
N ARG A 42 -10.44 -11.87 -4.68
CA ARG A 42 -11.52 -11.02 -5.18
C ARG A 42 -12.83 -11.58 -4.65
N ILE A 43 -13.57 -10.75 -3.94
CA ILE A 43 -14.90 -11.08 -3.44
C ILE A 43 -15.89 -10.15 -4.14
N ASP A 44 -16.89 -10.74 -4.80
CA ASP A 44 -17.92 -9.99 -5.50
C ASP A 44 -19.03 -9.61 -4.50
N HIS A 45 -19.08 -8.33 -4.11
CA HIS A 45 -20.04 -7.83 -3.12
C HIS A 45 -21.44 -7.52 -3.69
N GLU A 46 -21.72 -7.86 -4.95
CA GLU A 46 -23.03 -7.64 -5.60
C GLU A 46 -23.99 -8.85 -5.45
N ALA A 47 -23.56 -9.94 -4.81
CA ALA A 47 -24.42 -11.10 -4.59
C ALA A 47 -25.42 -10.85 -3.44
N GLU A 48 -26.69 -10.66 -3.79
CA GLU A 48 -27.79 -10.63 -2.83
C GLU A 48 -28.07 -12.03 -2.26
N GLU A 49 -28.01 -12.15 -0.94
CA GLU A 49 -28.33 -13.30 -0.08
C GLU A 49 -27.66 -14.65 -0.40
N GLY A 50 -26.61 -14.99 0.37
CA GLY A 50 -26.03 -16.34 0.40
C GLY A 50 -24.52 -16.34 0.62
N ASP A 51 -23.87 -17.42 0.17
CA ASP A 51 -22.41 -17.50 0.09
C ASP A 51 -21.89 -16.48 -0.91
N VAL A 52 -21.03 -15.56 -0.45
CA VAL A 52 -20.39 -14.56 -1.32
C VAL A 52 -19.29 -15.26 -2.12
N PRO A 53 -19.41 -15.37 -3.46
CA PRO A 53 -18.39 -16.03 -4.26
C PRO A 53 -17.08 -15.23 -4.20
N GLY A 54 -16.00 -15.93 -3.86
CA GLY A 54 -14.66 -15.36 -3.79
C GLY A 54 -13.65 -16.20 -4.57
N LEU A 55 -12.78 -15.54 -5.32
CA LEU A 55 -11.68 -16.19 -6.05
C LEU A 55 -10.34 -15.79 -5.43
N VAL A 56 -9.57 -16.76 -4.96
CA VAL A 56 -8.17 -16.53 -4.56
C VAL A 56 -7.36 -16.18 -5.81
N VAL A 57 -6.70 -15.03 -5.78
CA VAL A 57 -5.89 -14.54 -6.90
C VAL A 57 -4.40 -14.72 -6.67
N THR A 58 -3.95 -14.68 -5.41
CA THR A 58 -2.56 -14.98 -5.06
C THR A 58 -2.43 -15.40 -3.61
N ARG A 59 -1.43 -16.24 -3.33
CA ARG A 59 -1.01 -16.61 -1.98
C ARG A 59 0.49 -16.45 -1.87
N VAL A 60 0.92 -15.78 -0.82
CA VAL A 60 2.34 -15.51 -0.55
C VAL A 60 2.69 -16.05 0.83
N ASN A 61 3.70 -16.93 0.89
CA ASN A 61 4.24 -17.45 2.14
C ASN A 61 5.57 -16.75 2.44
N MET A 62 5.77 -16.36 3.70
CA MET A 62 6.89 -15.53 4.11
C MET A 62 7.41 -15.92 5.48
N SER A 63 8.69 -15.68 5.74
CA SER A 63 9.23 -15.83 7.09
C SER A 63 8.65 -14.78 8.05
N PRO A 64 8.58 -15.06 9.37
CA PRO A 64 8.15 -14.07 10.36
C PRO A 64 9.01 -12.80 10.34
N LYS A 65 10.32 -12.95 10.12
CA LYS A 65 11.25 -11.82 10.01
C LYS A 65 10.87 -10.88 8.87
N PHE A 66 10.74 -11.42 7.66
CA PHE A 66 10.40 -10.61 6.49
C PHE A 66 8.99 -10.00 6.62
N THR A 67 8.05 -10.72 7.21
CA THR A 67 6.69 -10.21 7.43
C THR A 67 6.69 -8.97 8.33
N LYS A 68 7.52 -8.95 9.37
CA LYS A 68 7.66 -7.77 10.24
C LYS A 68 8.27 -6.59 9.48
N GLU A 69 9.35 -6.81 8.74
CA GLU A 69 10.00 -5.77 7.92
C GLU A 69 9.02 -5.19 6.87
N LEU A 70 8.21 -6.04 6.25
CA LEU A 70 7.17 -5.64 5.31
C LEU A 70 6.08 -4.78 6.00
N LEU A 71 5.61 -5.17 7.19
CA LEU A 71 4.59 -4.42 7.94
C LEU A 71 5.08 -3.01 8.29
N GLU A 72 6.33 -2.88 8.73
CA GLU A 72 6.96 -1.59 9.02
C GLU A 72 7.04 -0.73 7.76
N ALA A 73 7.55 -1.27 6.65
CA ALA A 73 7.63 -0.57 5.37
C ALA A 73 6.25 -0.15 4.81
N LEU A 74 5.23 -0.99 4.97
CA LEU A 74 3.84 -0.69 4.58
C LEU A 74 3.27 0.45 5.43
N THR A 75 3.51 0.45 6.74
CA THR A 75 3.05 1.49 7.67
C THR A 75 3.65 2.85 7.32
N ASP A 76 4.95 2.87 7.03
CA ASP A 76 5.64 4.10 6.60
C ASP A 76 5.12 4.61 5.27
N SER A 77 4.90 3.71 4.30
CA SER A 77 4.37 4.05 2.98
C SER A 77 2.94 4.60 3.06
N TRP A 78 2.09 3.98 3.89
CA TRP A 78 0.73 4.45 4.14
C TRP A 78 0.71 5.84 4.77
N SER A 79 1.57 6.09 5.76
CA SER A 79 1.67 7.40 6.43
C SER A 79 2.02 8.52 5.44
N LYS A 80 2.94 8.25 4.51
CA LYS A 80 3.30 9.18 3.43
C LYS A 80 2.12 9.41 2.48
N TYR A 81 1.45 8.34 2.04
CA TYR A 81 0.27 8.43 1.17
C TYR A 81 -0.85 9.26 1.81
N ALA A 82 -1.19 8.97 3.06
CA ALA A 82 -2.23 9.65 3.81
C ALA A 82 -1.92 11.14 3.99
N THR A 83 -0.66 11.50 4.23
CA THR A 83 -0.23 12.91 4.31
C THR A 83 -0.46 13.64 2.99
N VAL A 84 -0.04 13.03 1.86
CA VAL A 84 -0.22 13.63 0.53
C VAL A 84 -1.71 13.78 0.18
N LYS A 85 -2.53 12.78 0.48
CA LYS A 85 -3.98 12.85 0.27
C LYS A 85 -4.66 13.88 1.16
N GLY A 86 -4.33 13.90 2.44
CA GLY A 86 -4.87 14.90 3.38
C GLY A 86 -4.53 16.35 2.99
N ILE A 87 -3.38 16.59 2.35
CA ILE A 87 -3.03 17.91 1.80
C ILE A 87 -3.90 18.28 0.59
N GLN A 88 -4.21 17.31 -0.28
CA GLN A 88 -5.08 17.53 -1.46
C GLN A 88 -6.53 17.82 -1.06
N ASP A 89 -6.99 17.30 0.08
CA ASP A 89 -8.35 17.49 0.60
C ASP A 89 -8.50 18.77 1.45
N LEU A 90 -7.45 19.59 1.60
CA LEU A 90 -7.55 20.88 2.30
C LEU A 90 -8.44 21.83 1.50
N PRO A 91 -9.48 22.44 2.12
CA PRO A 91 -10.29 23.44 1.44
C PRO A 91 -9.40 24.61 1.03
N GLU A 92 -9.57 25.07 -0.21
CA GLU A 92 -8.89 26.27 -0.73
C GLU A 92 -9.08 27.40 0.29
N ALA A 93 -7.96 27.97 0.77
CA ALA A 93 -8.02 29.09 1.70
C ALA A 93 -8.87 30.20 1.06
N PRO A 94 -9.84 30.78 1.79
CA PRO A 94 -10.68 31.82 1.22
C PRO A 94 -9.79 32.96 0.67
N PRO A 95 -10.17 33.59 -0.45
CA PRO A 95 -9.37 34.64 -1.05
C PRO A 95 -9.00 35.69 0.00
N ARG A 96 -7.71 35.97 0.17
CA ARG A 96 -7.26 37.08 1.00
C ARG A 96 -7.83 38.36 0.38
N ASP A 97 -8.83 38.94 1.05
CA ASP A 97 -9.38 40.24 0.69
C ASP A 97 -8.28 41.30 0.84
N GLN A 98 -7.70 41.72 -0.29
CA GLN A 98 -6.80 42.85 -0.38
C GLN A 98 -7.63 44.14 -0.42
N SER A 99 -8.36 44.44 0.65
CA SER A 99 -9.02 45.74 0.84
C SER A 99 -8.56 46.37 2.15
N SER A 100 -7.25 46.63 2.25
CA SER A 100 -6.70 47.49 3.30
C SER A 100 -5.45 48.22 2.80
N SER A 101 -5.60 48.97 1.71
CA SER A 101 -4.60 49.98 1.37
C SER A 101 -5.25 51.13 0.59
N GLY A 102 -5.56 52.21 1.31
CA GLY A 102 -5.54 53.55 0.74
C GLY A 102 -6.87 54.28 0.64
N GLN A 103 -7.25 54.99 1.70
CA GLN A 103 -7.75 56.36 1.60
C GLN A 103 -7.60 57.00 2.99
N SER A 104 -6.54 57.80 3.19
CA SER A 104 -6.51 59.27 3.09
C SER A 104 -7.05 59.94 4.34
#